data_AF-A0A9D7C576-F1
#
_entry.id   AF-A0A9D7C576-F1
#
_cell.length_a   1.000
_cell.length_b   1.000
_cell.length_c   1.000
_cell.angle_alpha   90.00
_cell.angle_beta   90.00
_cell.angle_gamma   90.00
#
_symmetry.space_group_name_H-M   'P 1'
#
loop_
_entity.id
_entity.type
_entity.pdbx_description
1 polymer ?
#
loop_
_entity_poly.entity_id
_entity_poly.type
_entity_poly.pdbx_seq_one_letter_code
_entity_poly.pdbx_strand_id
1 'polypeptide(L)'
;MFWFNKPELVSDEVRIFLQFEKDWLQSEWSLKKMTQLLTVPLSFLALGLSFWKKSLLMGLGVIVLIATGKIVWSIQSAGESGRAILVPAIIGLIVCCGLIYYGFKRLERKR
;
A
#
# COMPACT_ATOMS: atom_id res chain seq x y z
N MET A 1 -9.60 0.59 -20.93
CA MET A 1 -8.36 0.97 -20.23
C MET A 1 -7.71 2.13 -20.99
N PHE A 2 -8.07 3.38 -20.67
CA PHE A 2 -7.46 4.57 -21.29
C PHE A 2 -6.14 4.96 -20.59
N TRP A 3 -6.05 4.68 -19.29
CA TRP A 3 -4.94 5.14 -18.45
C TRP A 3 -3.70 4.24 -18.46
N PHE A 4 -3.86 2.96 -18.82
CA PHE A 4 -2.74 2.01 -18.93
C PHE A 4 -3.04 1.03 -20.05
N ASN A 5 -2.22 1.05 -21.10
CA ASN A 5 -2.31 0.05 -22.16
C ASN A 5 -1.99 -1.33 -21.57
N LYS A 6 -2.61 -2.38 -22.14
CA LYS A 6 -2.27 -3.75 -21.78
C LYS A 6 -0.79 -3.96 -22.09
N PRO A 7 0.04 -4.35 -21.12
CA PRO A 7 1.45 -4.61 -21.37
C PRO A 7 1.62 -5.79 -22.32
N GLU A 8 2.57 -5.68 -23.25
CA GLU A 8 2.90 -6.73 -24.23
C GLU A 8 3.63 -7.91 -23.57
N LEU A 9 4.39 -7.64 -22.51
CA LEU A 9 5.14 -8.64 -21.73
C LEU A 9 4.71 -8.55 -20.26
N VAL A 10 4.34 -9.70 -19.69
CA VAL A 10 4.00 -9.85 -18.27
C VAL A 10 4.77 -11.07 -17.76
N SER A 11 5.53 -10.91 -16.68
CA SER A 11 6.21 -12.05 -16.06
C SER A 11 5.19 -13.06 -15.49
N ASP A 12 5.57 -14.33 -15.47
CA ASP A 12 4.68 -15.39 -14.97
C ASP A 12 4.30 -15.18 -13.50
N GLU A 13 5.23 -14.65 -12.70
CA GLU A 13 4.99 -14.26 -11.30
C GLU A 13 3.85 -13.25 -11.15
N VAL A 14 3.82 -12.22 -12.00
CA VAL A 14 2.77 -11.19 -11.99
C VAL A 14 1.44 -11.79 -12.45
N ARG A 15 1.46 -12.69 -13.45
CA ARG A 15 0.24 -13.37 -13.91
C ARG A 15 -0.38 -14.25 -12.82
N ILE A 16 0.44 -15.03 -12.12
CA ILE A 16 0.01 -15.89 -11.01
C ILE A 16 -0.54 -15.04 -9.87
N PHE A 17 0.16 -13.96 -9.51
CA PHE A 17 -0.30 -13.02 -8.48
C PHE A 17 -1.66 -12.39 -8.83
N LEU A 18 -1.83 -11.93 -10.07
CA LEU A 18 -3.09 -11.34 -10.54
C LEU A 18 -4.24 -12.34 -10.55
N GLN A 19 -3.97 -13.60 -10.88
CA GLN A 19 -5.00 -14.65 -10.83
C GLN A 19 -5.43 -14.91 -9.38
N PHE A 20 -4.46 -15.02 -8.46
CA PHE A 20 -4.73 -15.11 -7.03
C PHE A 20 -5.59 -13.95 -6.51
N GLU A 21 -5.27 -12.70 -6.90
CA GLU A 21 -6.06 -11.53 -6.48
C GLU A 21 -7.50 -11.59 -6.98
N LYS A 22 -7.72 -12.02 -8.22
CA LYS A 22 -9.07 -12.19 -8.78
C LYS A 22 -9.85 -13.24 -8.02
N ASP A 23 -9.23 -14.38 -7.75
CA ASP A 23 -9.87 -15.49 -7.04
C ASP A 23 -10.21 -15.07 -5.60
N TRP A 24 -9.32 -14.32 -4.92
CA TRP A 24 -9.59 -13.74 -3.61
C TRP A 24 -10.72 -12.69 -3.63
N LEU A 25 -10.79 -11.85 -4.66
CA LEU A 25 -11.85 -10.86 -4.80
C LEU A 25 -13.21 -11.52 -5.05
N GLN A 26 -13.25 -12.56 -5.89
CA GLN A 26 -14.47 -13.28 -6.26
C GLN A 26 -14.88 -14.36 -5.24
N SER A 27 -14.01 -14.70 -4.28
CA SER A 27 -14.32 -15.66 -3.22
C SER A 27 -15.49 -15.19 -2.34
N GLU A 28 -16.15 -16.16 -1.71
CA GLU A 28 -17.18 -15.90 -0.71
C GLU A 28 -16.70 -14.99 0.43
N TRP A 29 -17.67 -14.30 1.04
CA TRP A 29 -17.44 -13.42 2.17
C TRP A 29 -17.19 -14.22 3.44
N SER A 30 -15.91 -14.33 3.82
CA SER A 30 -15.50 -14.92 5.10
C SER A 30 -15.24 -13.83 6.14
N LEU A 31 -15.31 -14.22 7.42
CA LEU A 31 -14.92 -13.34 8.54
C LEU A 31 -13.49 -12.80 8.37
N LYS A 32 -12.57 -13.59 7.81
CA LYS A 32 -11.20 -13.18 7.50
C LYS A 32 -11.14 -12.04 6.46
N LYS A 33 -11.96 -12.12 5.41
CA LYS A 33 -12.06 -11.06 4.38
C LYS A 33 -12.65 -9.78 4.96
N MET A 34 -13.61 -9.91 5.88
CA MET A 34 -14.25 -8.76 6.55
C MET A 34 -13.30 -8.03 7.50
N THR A 35 -12.52 -8.76 8.31
CA THR A 35 -11.50 -8.14 9.18
C THR A 35 -10.41 -7.45 8.37
N GLN A 36 -9.96 -8.07 7.28
CA GLN A 36 -9.01 -7.45 6.34
C GLN A 36 -9.58 -6.17 5.72
N LEU A 37 -10.85 -6.17 5.30
CA LEU A 37 -11.49 -4.97 4.76
C LEU A 37 -11.54 -3.83 5.79
N LEU A 38 -11.84 -4.13 7.05
CA LEU A 38 -11.90 -3.13 8.14
C LEU A 38 -10.55 -2.50 8.46
N THR A 39 -9.42 -3.17 8.16
CA THR A 39 -8.10 -2.55 8.35
C THR A 39 -7.89 -1.33 7.45
N VAL A 40 -8.55 -1.28 6.29
CA VAL A 40 -8.43 -0.17 5.34
C VAL A 40 -8.98 1.15 5.93
N PRO A 41 -10.26 1.28 6.30
CA PRO A 41 -10.76 2.51 6.91
C PRO A 41 -10.04 2.85 8.21
N LEU A 42 -9.65 1.85 9.01
CA LEU A 42 -8.90 2.06 10.25
C LEU A 42 -7.52 2.70 9.97
N SER A 43 -6.84 2.26 8.91
CA SER A 43 -5.55 2.84 8.49
C SER A 43 -5.69 4.29 8.03
N PHE A 44 -6.78 4.63 7.32
CA PHE A 44 -7.05 6.01 6.91
C PHE A 44 -7.40 6.90 8.09
N LEU A 45 -8.15 6.40 9.07
CA LEU A 45 -8.41 7.11 10.32
C LEU A 45 -7.11 7.39 11.09
N ALA A 46 -6.22 6.39 11.19
CA ALA A 46 -4.92 6.56 11.83
C ALA A 46 -4.04 7.60 11.13
N LEU A 47 -4.02 7.60 9.79
CA LEU A 47 -3.34 8.64 9.00
C LEU A 47 -3.93 10.02 9.27
N GLY A 48 -5.26 10.15 9.21
CA GLY A 48 -5.98 11.40 9.47
C GLY A 48 -5.66 11.97 10.85
N LEU A 49 -5.72 11.14 11.89
CA LEU A 49 -5.38 11.53 13.26
C LEU A 49 -3.91 11.93 13.42
N SER A 50 -2.99 11.23 12.74
CA SER A 50 -1.56 11.53 12.79
C SER A 50 -1.24 12.91 12.23
N PHE A 51 -1.84 13.25 11.09
CA PHE A 51 -1.69 14.58 10.48
C PHE A 51 -2.50 15.66 11.23
N TRP A 52 -3.62 15.31 11.86
CA TRP A 52 -4.39 16.21 12.73
C TRP A 52 -3.58 16.67 13.95
N LYS A 53 -2.81 15.76 14.55
CA LYS A 53 -1.86 16.07 15.63
C LYS A 53 -0.64 16.90 15.17
N LYS A 54 -0.55 17.26 13.89
CA LYS A 54 0.62 17.91 13.25
C LYS A 54 1.93 17.16 13.49
N SER A 55 1.88 15.85 13.73
CA SER A 55 3.06 15.03 13.99
C SER A 55 3.46 14.29 12.72
N LEU A 56 4.51 14.77 12.07
CA LEU A 56 5.04 14.14 10.87
C LEU A 56 5.64 12.76 11.13
N LEU A 57 6.33 12.59 12.26
CA LEU A 57 6.90 11.31 12.67
C LEU A 57 5.79 10.25 12.84
N MET A 58 4.64 10.63 13.43
CA MET A 58 3.50 9.73 13.53
C MET A 58 2.90 9.40 12.15
N GLY A 59 2.74 10.41 11.28
CA GLY A 59 2.23 10.20 9.92
C GLY A 59 3.12 9.25 9.09
N LEU A 60 4.43 9.48 9.09
CA LEU A 60 5.42 8.60 8.46
C LEU A 60 5.38 7.19 9.05
N GLY A 61 5.29 7.06 10.38
CA GLY A 61 5.19 5.77 11.04
C GLY A 61 3.95 4.98 10.60
N VAL A 62 2.80 5.64 10.47
CA VAL A 62 1.57 4.99 9.99
C VAL A 62 1.71 4.56 8.53
N ILE A 63 2.31 5.38 7.65
CA ILE A 63 2.54 5.02 6.24
C ILE A 63 3.45 3.77 6.14
N VAL A 64 4.53 3.72 6.92
CA VAL A 64 5.44 2.57 6.96
C VAL A 64 4.71 1.33 7.47
N LEU A 65 3.86 1.46 8.49
CA LEU A 65 3.05 0.35 9.00
C LEU A 65 2.08 -0.18 7.95
N ILE A 66 1.40 0.69 7.21
CA ILE A 66 0.48 0.30 6.14
C ILE A 66 1.23 -0.44 5.03
N ALA A 67 2.38 0.10 4.60
CA ALA A 67 3.21 -0.52 3.56
C ALA A 67 3.70 -1.91 3.99
N THR A 68 4.21 -2.03 5.21
CA THR A 68 4.66 -3.31 5.78
C THR A 68 3.51 -4.30 5.89
N GLY A 69 2.34 -3.86 6.36
CA GLY A 69 1.14 -4.69 6.45
C GLY A 69 0.73 -5.25 5.09
N LYS A 70 0.77 -4.43 4.03
CA LYS A 70 0.50 -4.88 2.66
C LYS A 70 1.53 -5.90 2.15
N ILE A 71 2.80 -5.68 2.43
CA ILE A 71 3.88 -6.60 2.04
C ILE A 71 3.71 -7.95 2.74
N VAL A 72 3.50 -7.95 4.07
CA VAL A 72 3.31 -9.17 4.86
C VAL A 72 2.08 -9.94 4.36
N TRP A 73 0.97 -9.25 4.11
CA TRP A 73 -0.24 -9.88 3.57
C TRP A 73 0.00 -10.51 2.19
N SER A 74 0.72 -9.81 1.32
CA SER A 74 1.07 -10.30 -0.02
C SER A 74 1.93 -11.57 0.05
N ILE A 75 2.97 -11.58 0.88
CA ILE A 75 3.86 -12.75 1.04
C ILE A 75 3.09 -13.94 1.64
N GLN A 76 2.27 -13.69 2.67
CA GLN A 76 1.48 -14.75 3.31
C GLN A 76 0.42 -15.35 2.38
N SER A 77 -0.13 -14.54 1.48
CA SER A 77 -1.26 -14.96 0.65
C SER A 77 -0.84 -15.49 -0.72
N ALA A 78 0.28 -15.01 -1.28
CA ALA A 78 0.73 -15.35 -2.62
C ALA A 78 2.14 -15.93 -2.71
N GLY A 79 2.79 -16.27 -1.58
CA GLY A 79 4.08 -16.98 -1.57
C GLY A 79 5.20 -16.25 -2.31
N GLU A 80 5.95 -16.95 -3.16
CA GLU A 80 7.07 -16.37 -3.94
C GLU A 80 6.62 -15.26 -4.89
N SER A 81 5.44 -15.39 -5.51
CA SER A 81 4.84 -14.34 -6.34
C SER A 81 4.49 -13.06 -5.56
N GLY A 82 4.37 -13.13 -4.23
CA GLY A 82 4.19 -11.95 -3.37
C GLY A 82 5.41 -11.01 -3.36
N ARG A 83 6.59 -11.48 -3.76
CA ARG A 83 7.79 -10.64 -3.88
C ARG A 83 7.70 -9.61 -5.00
N ALA A 84 6.86 -9.85 -6.01
CA ALA A 84 6.64 -8.91 -7.11
C ALA A 84 6.09 -7.54 -6.62
N ILE A 85 5.44 -7.50 -5.45
CA ILE A 85 4.93 -6.27 -4.85
C ILE A 85 6.00 -5.46 -4.10
N LEU A 86 7.11 -6.08 -3.69
CA LEU A 86 8.15 -5.39 -2.90
C LEU A 86 8.71 -4.18 -3.65
N VAL A 87 9.05 -4.36 -4.93
CA VAL A 87 9.62 -3.29 -5.76
C VAL A 87 8.69 -2.08 -5.85
N PRO A 88 7.43 -2.20 -6.31
CA PRO A 88 6.51 -1.06 -6.35
C PRO A 88 6.17 -0.51 -4.95
N ALA A 89 6.11 -1.34 -3.91
CA ALA A 89 5.84 -0.88 -2.55
C ALA A 89 6.98 0.00 -2.00
N ILE A 90 8.23 -0.41 -2.19
CA ILE A 90 9.41 0.35 -1.73
C ILE A 90 9.53 1.66 -2.52
N ILE A 91 9.38 1.62 -3.84
CA ILE A 91 9.41 2.83 -4.68
C ILE A 91 8.32 3.81 -4.24
N GLY A 92 7.08 3.32 -4.07
CA GLY A 92 5.96 4.13 -3.59
C GLY A 92 6.23 4.75 -2.23
N LEU A 93 6.82 3.99 -1.30
CA LEU A 93 7.18 4.48 0.03
C LEU A 93 8.23 5.59 -0.04
N ILE A 94 9.29 5.41 -0.83
CA ILE A 94 10.34 6.42 -1.01
C ILE A 94 9.74 7.72 -1.59
N VAL A 95 8.92 7.61 -2.64
CA VAL A 95 8.26 8.77 -3.26
C VAL A 95 7.34 9.47 -2.26
N CYS A 96 6.53 8.71 -1.51
CA CYS A 96 5.60 9.27 -0.53
C CYS A 96 6.34 10.01 0.59
N CYS A 97 7.36 9.38 1.19
CA CYS A 97 8.19 9.99 2.22
C CYS A 97 8.92 11.24 1.69
N GLY A 98 9.45 11.18 0.46
CA GLY A 98 10.12 12.32 -0.18
C GLY A 98 9.19 13.51 -0.40
N LEU A 99 7.96 13.28 -0.88
CA LEU A 99 6.96 14.34 -1.07
C LEU A 99 6.51 14.97 0.25
N ILE A 100 6.30 14.15 1.30
CA ILE A 100 5.94 14.65 2.64
C ILE A 100 7.07 15.50 3.20
N TYR A 101 8.31 15.02 3.11
CA TYR A 101 9.48 15.77 3.57
C TYR A 101 9.65 17.09 2.81
N TYR A 102 9.52 17.07 1.48
CA TYR A 102 9.59 18.29 0.66
C TYR A 102 8.48 19.29 1.00
N GLY A 103 7.24 18.81 1.14
CA GLY A 103 6.09 19.63 1.54
C GLY A 103 6.33 20.32 2.86
N PHE A 104 6.91 19.62 3.84
CA PHE A 104 7.24 20.19 5.13
C PHE A 104 8.37 21.21 5.07
N LYS A 105 9.48 20.90 4.39
CA LYS A 105 10.61 21.82 4.23
C LYS A 105 10.18 23.13 3.56
N ARG A 106 9.20 23.07 2.65
CA ARG A 106 8.60 24.25 2.02
C ARG A 106 7.70 25.05 2.98
N LEU A 107 7.03 24.40 3.91
CA LEU A 107 6.20 25.05 4.94
C LEU A 107 7.06 25.73 6.02
N GLU A 108 8.16 25.10 6.45
CA GLU A 108 9.12 25.71 7.38
C GLU A 108 9.81 26.94 6.80
N ARG A 109 10.19 26.93 5.51
CA ARG A 109 10.77 28.11 4.84
C ARG A 109 9.81 29.31 4.70
N LYS A 110 8.51 29.08 4.83
CA LYS A 110 7.48 30.14 4.71
C LYS A 110 7.08 30.75 6.05
N ARG A 111 7.50 30.15 7.17
CA ARG A 111 7.25 30.64 8.52
C ARG A 111 8.47 31.42 8.99
#